data_AF-A0A2D4KCD0-F1
#
_entry.id   AF-A0A2D4KCD0-F1
#
_cell.length_a   1.000
_cell.length_b   1.000
_cell.length_c   1.000
_cell.angle_alpha   90.00
_cell.angle_beta   90.00
_cell.angle_gamma   90.00
#
_symmetry.space_group_name_H-M   'P 1'
#
loop_
_entity.id
_entity.type
_entity.pdbx_description
1 polymer ?
#
loop_
_entity_poly.entity_id
_entity_poly.type
_entity_poly.pdbx_seq_one_letter_code
_entity_poly.pdbx_strand_id
1 'polypeptide(L)'
;MAASNARASNGEAALHPYHRTFSSYFHNFVEQCLQRNPDLRPSANALLNHSFFKQIKHRASEALPELLYPVMPITSFEGIQTQDPSHIFGLASNMEQLEMDDWEF
;
A
#
# COMPACT_ATOMS: atom_id res chain seq x y z
N MET A 1 23.35 -11.94 -38.54
CA MET A 1 22.22 -12.34 -37.68
C MET A 1 21.56 -11.07 -37.17
N ALA A 2 20.53 -10.59 -37.85
CA ALA A 2 19.70 -9.48 -37.38
C ALA A 2 18.26 -9.98 -37.43
N ALA A 3 17.64 -10.13 -36.26
CA ALA A 3 16.25 -10.55 -36.15
C ALA A 3 15.36 -9.35 -36.49
N SER A 4 14.69 -9.44 -37.63
CA SER A 4 13.66 -8.52 -38.09
C SER A 4 12.35 -8.81 -37.37
N ASN A 5 11.82 -7.81 -36.65
CA ASN A 5 10.51 -7.83 -36.02
C ASN A 5 9.41 -7.98 -37.10
N ALA A 6 8.79 -9.15 -37.16
CA ALA A 6 7.60 -9.38 -37.96
C ALA A 6 6.35 -9.05 -37.12
N ARG A 7 5.68 -7.98 -37.54
CA ARG A 7 4.40 -7.48 -37.02
C ARG A 7 3.30 -8.48 -37.42
N ALA A 8 2.74 -9.21 -36.46
CA ALA A 8 1.57 -10.05 -36.70
C ALA A 8 0.29 -9.21 -36.59
N SER A 9 -0.46 -9.18 -37.68
CA SER A 9 -1.72 -8.48 -37.86
C SER A 9 -2.88 -9.45 -37.59
N ASN A 10 -3.74 -9.07 -36.65
CA ASN A 10 -5.16 -9.43 -36.54
C ASN A 10 -5.50 -10.94 -36.51
N GLY A 11 -5.55 -11.53 -35.30
CA GLY A 11 -6.19 -12.84 -35.10
C GLY A 11 -5.79 -13.68 -33.89
N GLU A 12 -4.86 -13.22 -33.03
CA GLU A 12 -4.39 -14.03 -31.88
C GLU A 12 -4.89 -13.43 -30.56
N ALA A 13 -5.50 -14.29 -29.74
CA ALA A 13 -6.37 -13.95 -28.62
C ALA A 13 -5.86 -12.78 -27.78
N ALA A 14 -6.73 -11.78 -27.60
CA ALA A 14 -6.50 -10.61 -26.76
C ALA A 14 -5.77 -10.99 -25.45
N LEU A 15 -4.63 -10.34 -25.19
CA LEU A 15 -3.95 -10.33 -23.90
C LEU A 15 -5.01 -10.10 -22.81
N HIS A 16 -5.36 -11.16 -22.08
CA HIS A 16 -6.45 -11.12 -21.10
C HIS A 16 -6.23 -9.95 -20.12
N PRO A 17 -7.28 -9.25 -19.66
CA PRO A 17 -7.16 -8.16 -18.68
C PRO A 17 -6.59 -8.59 -17.30
N TYR A 18 -6.23 -9.86 -17.16
CA TYR A 18 -5.59 -10.49 -16.01
C TYR A 18 -4.11 -10.84 -16.29
N HIS A 19 -3.32 -9.88 -16.80
CA HIS A 19 -1.87 -9.92 -16.58
C HIS A 19 -1.62 -9.82 -15.06
N ARG A 20 -1.69 -10.96 -14.35
CA ARG A 20 -1.80 -11.05 -12.89
C ARG A 20 -0.55 -10.49 -12.21
N THR A 21 -0.69 -9.37 -11.54
CA THR A 21 0.37 -8.71 -10.73
C THR A 21 0.53 -9.31 -9.33
N PHE A 22 -0.23 -10.37 -8.99
CA PHE A 22 -0.26 -10.95 -7.64
C PHE A 22 -0.22 -12.48 -7.65
N SER A 23 0.11 -13.08 -6.50
CA SER A 23 0.17 -14.53 -6.35
C SER A 23 -1.22 -15.18 -6.48
N SER A 24 -1.26 -16.45 -6.91
CA SER A 24 -2.49 -17.23 -6.98
C SER A 24 -3.19 -17.33 -5.62
N TYR A 25 -2.42 -17.41 -4.53
CA TYR A 25 -2.96 -17.42 -3.16
C TYR A 25 -3.66 -16.10 -2.80
N PHE A 26 -3.17 -14.95 -3.27
CA PHE A 26 -3.85 -13.69 -3.05
C PHE A 26 -5.20 -13.64 -3.79
N HIS A 27 -5.22 -14.06 -5.05
CA HIS A 27 -6.45 -14.13 -5.83
C HIS A 27 -7.49 -15.03 -5.16
N ASN A 28 -7.11 -16.23 -4.72
CA ASN A 28 -8.03 -17.14 -4.06
C ASN A 28 -8.53 -16.62 -2.71
N PHE A 29 -7.68 -15.94 -1.93
CA PHE A 29 -8.08 -15.29 -0.69
C PHE A 29 -9.19 -14.26 -0.94
N VAL A 30 -9.01 -13.38 -1.93
CA VAL A 30 -9.99 -12.35 -2.29
C VAL A 30 -11.30 -12.96 -2.79
N GLU A 31 -11.23 -14.00 -3.63
CA GLU A 31 -12.41 -14.73 -4.13
C GLU A 31 -13.25 -15.34 -2.98
N GLN A 32 -12.61 -15.92 -1.97
CA GLN A 32 -13.31 -16.48 -0.80
C GLN A 32 -14.00 -15.37 0.03
N CYS A 33 -13.36 -14.21 0.19
CA CYS A 33 -13.94 -13.06 0.89
C CYS A 33 -15.13 -12.45 0.15
N LEU A 34 -15.13 -12.49 -1.19
CA LEU A 34 -16.13 -11.85 -2.04
C LEU A 34 -17.25 -12.79 -2.52
N GLN A 35 -17.43 -13.95 -1.89
CA GLN A 35 -18.55 -14.85 -2.21
C GLN A 35 -19.90 -14.12 -2.13
N ARG A 36 -20.73 -14.27 -3.16
CA ARG A 36 -22.06 -13.64 -3.21
C ARG A 36 -22.96 -14.14 -2.09
N ASN A 37 -22.92 -15.45 -1.82
CA ASN A 37 -23.60 -16.03 -0.67
C ASN A 37 -22.73 -15.81 0.59
N PRO A 38 -23.23 -15.09 1.62
CA PRO A 38 -22.47 -14.87 2.86
C PRO A 38 -22.16 -16.17 3.60
N ASP A 39 -23.01 -17.20 3.52
CA ASP A 39 -22.82 -18.47 4.24
C ASP A 39 -21.62 -19.28 3.72
N LEU A 40 -21.17 -18.97 2.50
CA LEU A 40 -19.98 -19.58 1.89
C LEU A 40 -18.69 -18.83 2.23
N ARG A 41 -18.78 -17.66 2.88
CA ARG A 41 -17.58 -16.91 3.26
C ARG A 41 -16.95 -17.54 4.50
N PRO A 42 -15.64 -17.79 4.50
CA PRO A 42 -14.95 -18.28 5.67
C PRO A 42 -14.98 -17.24 6.82
N SER A 43 -14.95 -17.73 8.05
CA SER A 43 -14.78 -16.89 9.23
C SER A 43 -13.39 -16.25 9.28
N ALA A 44 -13.22 -15.21 10.11
CA ALA A 44 -11.91 -14.57 10.31
C ALA A 44 -10.84 -15.57 10.76
N ASN A 45 -11.18 -16.46 11.70
CA ASN A 45 -10.25 -17.49 12.18
C ASN A 45 -9.84 -18.47 11.07
N ALA A 46 -10.76 -18.83 10.16
CA ALA A 46 -10.43 -19.65 9.00
C ALA A 46 -9.53 -18.90 8.01
N LEU A 47 -9.80 -17.61 7.76
CA LEU A 47 -9.01 -16.77 6.86
C LEU A 47 -7.58 -16.54 7.35
N LEU A 48 -7.35 -16.40 8.66
CA LEU A 48 -6.01 -16.26 9.23
C LEU A 48 -5.12 -17.49 8.96
N ASN A 49 -5.73 -18.66 8.75
CA ASN A 49 -5.02 -19.90 8.40
C ASN A 49 -4.87 -20.11 6.88
N HIS A 50 -5.31 -19.17 6.06
CA HIS A 50 -5.23 -19.26 4.59
C HIS A 50 -3.77 -19.28 4.10
N SER A 51 -3.48 -20.03 3.03
CA SER A 51 -2.13 -20.16 2.46
C SER A 51 -1.48 -18.83 2.05
N PHE A 52 -2.28 -17.79 1.81
CA PHE A 52 -1.79 -16.44 1.56
C PHE A 52 -0.93 -15.90 2.71
N PHE A 53 -1.28 -16.19 3.98
CA PHE A 53 -0.53 -15.68 5.13
C PHE A 53 0.72 -16.50 5.47
N LYS A 54 0.88 -17.70 4.89
CA LYS A 54 2.10 -18.53 5.09
C LYS A 54 3.38 -17.89 4.56
N GLN A 55 3.27 -16.86 3.72
CA GLN A 55 4.42 -16.09 3.25
C GLN A 55 5.01 -15.15 4.32
N ILE A 56 4.27 -14.86 5.39
CA ILE A 56 4.70 -13.98 6.48
C ILE A 56 5.65 -14.76 7.40
N LYS A 57 6.95 -14.45 7.30
CA LYS A 57 8.01 -15.09 8.10
C LYS A 57 8.47 -14.27 9.30
N HIS A 58 8.25 -12.96 9.25
CA HIS A 58 8.71 -12.00 10.24
C HIS A 58 7.53 -11.33 10.93
N ARG A 59 7.77 -10.74 12.11
CA ARG A 59 6.75 -9.92 12.75
C ARG A 59 6.46 -8.68 11.90
N ALA A 60 5.22 -8.20 11.96
CA ALA A 60 4.80 -7.02 11.22
C ALA A 60 5.70 -5.80 11.51
N SER A 61 6.12 -5.62 12.77
CA SER A 61 7.04 -4.56 13.20
C SER A 61 8.42 -4.61 12.54
N GLU A 62 8.84 -5.77 12.04
CA GLU A 62 10.15 -5.97 11.41
C GLU A 62 10.09 -5.81 9.89
N ALA A 63 9.03 -6.33 9.25
CA ALA A 63 8.93 -6.39 7.79
C ALA A 63 8.16 -5.22 7.15
N LEU A 64 7.16 -4.65 7.84
CA LEU A 64 6.32 -3.61 7.25
C LEU A 64 7.07 -2.31 6.92
N PRO A 65 8.02 -1.80 7.74
CA PRO A 65 8.72 -0.55 7.41
C PRO A 65 9.41 -0.60 6.03
N GLU A 66 10.04 -1.73 5.70
CA GLU A 66 10.69 -1.92 4.40
C GLU A 66 9.67 -2.00 3.26
N LEU A 67 8.57 -2.73 3.46
CA LEU A 67 7.52 -2.88 2.45
C LEU A 67 6.76 -1.58 2.15
N LEU A 68 6.72 -0.66 3.12
CA LEU A 68 6.04 0.63 3.00
C LEU A 68 6.94 1.72 2.41
N TYR A 69 8.26 1.50 2.31
CA TYR A 69 9.18 2.45 1.71
C TYR A 69 8.73 2.84 0.28
N PRO A 70 8.76 4.14 -0.09
CA PRO A 70 9.36 5.29 0.60
C PRO A 70 8.45 6.01 1.61
N VAL A 71 7.27 5.47 1.92
CA VAL A 71 6.33 6.08 2.85
C VAL A 71 6.85 5.92 4.29
N MET A 72 7.22 7.05 4.90
CA MET A 72 7.67 7.10 6.29
C MET A 72 6.55 7.56 7.21
N PRO A 73 6.49 7.08 8.47
CA PRO A 73 5.55 7.60 9.44
C PRO A 73 5.88 9.08 9.70
N ILE A 74 4.85 9.89 10.00
CA ILE A 74 5.02 11.33 10.32
C ILE A 74 5.96 11.52 11.53
N THR A 75 6.01 10.53 12.41
CA THR A 75 6.91 10.49 13.57
C THR A 75 8.35 10.11 13.23
N SER A 76 8.68 9.76 11.97
CA SER A 76 10.08 9.58 11.57
C SER A 76 10.70 10.96 11.36
N PHE A 77 11.38 11.44 12.40
CA PHE A 77 12.11 12.71 12.39
C PHE A 77 13.47 12.61 11.64
N GLU A 78 13.71 11.53 10.90
CA GLU A 78 14.96 11.31 10.14
C GLU A 78 15.20 12.41 9.08
N GLY A 79 14.17 13.16 8.67
CA GLY A 79 14.27 14.34 7.80
C GLY A 79 14.36 15.70 8.53
N ILE A 80 14.18 15.75 9.85
CA ILE A 80 14.11 17.02 10.62
C ILE A 80 15.49 17.42 11.17
N GLN A 81 16.48 16.53 11.12
CA GLN A 81 17.87 16.80 11.48
C GLN A 81 18.65 17.56 10.39
N THR A 82 18.08 18.61 9.81
CA THR A 82 18.85 19.65 9.10
C THR A 82 18.27 21.06 9.25
N GLN A 83 17.11 21.22 9.90
CA GLN A 83 16.58 22.56 10.12
C GLN A 83 17.19 23.12 11.40
N ASP A 84 18.04 24.12 11.21
CA ASP A 84 18.62 24.99 12.23
C ASP A 84 17.61 25.21 13.39
N PRO A 85 17.99 25.03 14.67
CA PRO A 85 17.10 25.28 15.82
C PRO A 85 16.37 26.64 15.77
N SER A 86 16.91 27.62 15.04
CA SER A 86 16.24 28.89 14.75
C SER A 86 14.92 28.74 13.95
N HIS A 87 14.81 27.75 13.07
CA HIS A 87 13.63 27.48 12.24
C HIS A 87 12.46 26.92 13.05
N ILE A 88 12.76 26.09 14.06
CA ILE A 88 11.78 25.53 14.99
C ILE A 88 11.21 26.63 15.89
N PHE A 89 12.07 27.52 16.40
CA PHE A 89 11.65 28.67 17.20
C PHE A 89 10.79 29.65 16.37
N GLY A 90 11.15 29.85 15.11
CA GLY A 90 10.36 30.61 14.15
C GLY A 90 8.97 30.00 13.94
N LEU A 91 8.87 28.67 13.74
CA LEU A 91 7.58 27.97 13.57
C LEU A 91 6.67 28.10 14.79
N ALA A 92 7.21 27.97 16.00
CA ALA A 92 6.44 28.16 17.24
C ALA A 92 5.86 29.58 17.33
N SER A 93 6.68 30.59 16.99
CA SER A 93 6.24 32.00 16.96
C SER A 93 5.16 32.25 15.91
N ASN A 94 5.26 31.61 14.73
CA ASN A 94 4.24 31.71 13.69
C ASN A 94 2.92 31.02 14.09
N MET A 95 2.97 29.92 14.84
CA MET A 95 1.76 29.27 15.35
C MET A 95 1.06 30.09 16.43
N GLU A 96 1.82 30.79 17.29
CA GLU A 96 1.25 31.71 18.28
C GLU A 96 0.54 32.91 17.62
N GLN A 97 0.92 33.26 16.39
CA GLN A 97 0.30 34.32 15.59
C GLN A 97 -0.94 33.88 14.80
N LEU A 98 -1.31 32.60 14.84
CA LEU A 98 -2.57 32.14 14.24
C LEU A 98 -3.72 32.39 15.21
N GLU A 99 -4.33 33.56 15.07
CA GLU A 99 -5.58 33.91 15.73
C GLU A 99 -6.73 33.20 14.98
N MET A 100 -7.54 32.41 15.70
CA MET A 100 -8.78 31.89 15.13
C MET A 100 -9.82 33.01 15.15
N ASP A 101 -10.22 33.50 13.98
CA ASP A 101 -11.36 34.41 13.88
C ASP A 101 -12.61 33.76 14.48
N ASP A 102 -13.34 34.53 15.31
CA ASP A 102 -14.61 34.11 15.86
C ASP A 102 -15.60 33.88 14.70
N TRP A 103 -16.14 32.67 14.61
CA TRP A 103 -17.15 32.35 13.61
C TRP A 103 -18.44 33.10 13.94
N GLU A 104 -18.73 34.20 13.23
CA GLU A 104 -20.05 34.86 13.29
C GLU A 104 -21.11 33.91 12.68
N PHE A 105 -22.02 33.43 13.53
CA PHE A 105 -23.15 32.56 13.18
C PHE A 105 -24.47 33.33 13.21
#